data_AF-A0A1V6DKT4-F1
#
_entry.id   AF-A0A1V6DKT4-F1
#
_cell.length_a   1.000
_cell.length_b   1.000
_cell.length_c   1.000
_cell.angle_alpha   90.00
_cell.angle_beta   90.00
_cell.angle_gamma   90.00
#
_symmetry.space_group_name_H-M   'P 1'
#
loop_
_entity.id
_entity.type
_entity.pdbx_description
1 polymer ?
#
loop_
_entity_poly.entity_id
_entity_poly.type
_entity_poly.pdbx_seq_one_letter_code
_entity_poly.pdbx_strand_id
1 'polypeptide(L)'
;MKATLFNAGIKENAGIFSHTQSWGVIAEVMQGNGEQAYDYYRAFMPSAYNDRAEIRQVEPYVHCQTTYSKYNVNEGASRVAWLSGTASWSYYSATHWLLGVRPEIEGLRIDPCIPKAWPGFKMTRTFRGKTVSIDVQNPKGVCKGIATLTVDGETVAGCIVPTEKIKDGSKIVAVLG
;
A
#
# COMPACT_ATOMS: atom_id res chain seq x y z
N MET A 1 17.47 -14.69 18.40
CA MET A 1 17.51 -13.59 19.38
C MET A 1 16.24 -13.67 20.21
N LYS A 2 16.29 -14.00 21.52
CA LYS A 2 15.08 -14.00 22.36
C LYS A 2 14.96 -12.62 23.01
N ALA A 3 13.90 -11.87 22.70
CA ALA A 3 13.61 -10.56 23.31
C ALA A 3 13.00 -10.75 24.72
N THR A 4 13.71 -11.45 25.61
CA THR A 4 13.20 -11.87 26.94
C THR A 4 12.90 -10.71 27.89
N LEU A 5 13.25 -9.47 27.52
CA LEU A 5 12.99 -8.28 28.34
C LEU A 5 11.52 -7.81 28.27
N PHE A 6 10.76 -8.26 27.26
CA PHE A 6 9.36 -7.87 27.08
C PHE A 6 8.39 -9.00 27.45
N ASN A 7 7.25 -8.63 28.02
CA ASN A 7 6.13 -9.54 28.23
C ASN A 7 5.63 -10.12 26.89
N ALA A 8 5.04 -11.32 26.93
CA ALA A 8 4.51 -11.96 25.74
C ALA A 8 3.44 -11.10 25.06
N GLY A 9 3.50 -11.04 23.73
CA GLY A 9 2.54 -10.33 22.88
C GLY A 9 2.74 -8.81 22.83
N ILE A 10 3.86 -8.31 23.35
CA ILE A 10 4.18 -6.87 23.40
C ILE A 10 5.52 -6.61 22.71
N LYS A 11 5.59 -5.49 21.98
CA LYS A 11 6.84 -4.98 21.41
C LYS A 11 7.52 -6.07 20.56
N GLU A 12 8.83 -6.27 20.68
CA GLU A 12 9.59 -7.24 19.90
C GLU A 12 9.32 -8.70 20.33
N ASN A 13 8.72 -8.94 21.51
CA ASN A 13 8.37 -10.29 21.96
C ASN A 13 6.96 -10.70 21.51
N ALA A 14 6.85 -11.05 20.23
CA ALA A 14 5.61 -11.48 19.58
C ALA A 14 4.47 -10.44 19.60
N GLY A 15 4.77 -9.15 19.79
CA GLY A 15 3.83 -8.07 19.50
C GLY A 15 3.65 -7.88 17.99
N ILE A 16 2.54 -7.25 17.60
CA ILE A 16 2.35 -6.81 16.22
C ILE A 16 3.14 -5.52 16.07
N PHE A 17 4.29 -5.60 15.42
CA PHE A 17 5.13 -4.44 15.14
C PHE A 17 4.68 -3.81 13.82
N SER A 18 4.00 -2.67 13.90
CA SER A 18 3.24 -2.11 12.76
C SER A 18 4.14 -1.72 11.58
N HIS A 19 5.38 -1.31 11.85
CA HIS A 19 6.35 -0.90 10.84
C HIS A 19 6.62 -2.02 9.83
N THR A 20 6.79 -3.25 10.30
CA THR A 20 7.17 -4.39 9.46
C THR A 20 5.99 -4.97 8.68
N GLN A 21 4.75 -4.62 9.04
CA GLN A 21 3.55 -5.12 8.34
C GLN A 21 3.52 -4.71 6.88
N SER A 22 4.03 -3.51 6.56
CA SER A 22 4.15 -3.03 5.18
C SER A 22 5.07 -3.90 4.32
N TRP A 23 6.06 -4.58 4.91
CA TRP A 23 6.93 -5.49 4.17
C TRP A 23 6.18 -6.77 3.76
N GLY A 24 5.29 -7.26 4.63
CA GLY A 24 4.37 -8.34 4.28
C GLY A 24 3.44 -7.96 3.12
N VAL A 25 2.88 -6.75 3.15
CA VAL A 25 2.08 -6.21 2.04
C VAL A 25 2.88 -6.20 0.74
N ILE A 26 4.11 -5.67 0.76
CA ILE A 26 4.98 -5.59 -0.42
C ILE A 26 5.32 -7.00 -0.94
N ALA A 27 5.61 -7.95 -0.04
CA ALA A 27 5.91 -9.33 -0.43
C ALA A 27 4.73 -9.98 -1.17
N GLU A 28 3.50 -9.83 -0.68
CA GLU A 28 2.30 -10.33 -1.37
C GLU A 28 2.09 -9.66 -2.74
N VAL A 29 2.32 -8.34 -2.83
CA VAL A 29 2.30 -7.61 -4.11
C VAL A 29 3.33 -8.15 -5.11
N MET A 30 4.54 -8.49 -4.64
CA MET A 30 5.58 -9.06 -5.49
C MET A 30 5.16 -10.43 -6.05
N GLN A 31 4.41 -11.22 -5.27
CA GLN A 31 3.83 -12.50 -5.71
C GLN A 31 2.56 -12.34 -6.57
N GLY A 32 1.98 -11.13 -6.66
CA GLY A 32 0.73 -10.88 -7.38
C GLY A 32 -0.54 -11.16 -6.57
N ASN A 33 -0.42 -11.35 -5.26
CA ASN A 33 -1.51 -11.68 -4.34
C ASN A 33 -2.23 -10.42 -3.83
N GLY A 34 -2.90 -9.69 -4.73
CA GLY A 34 -3.52 -8.39 -4.42
C GLY A 34 -4.60 -8.40 -3.32
N GLU A 35 -5.38 -9.48 -3.22
CA GLU A 35 -6.35 -9.68 -2.14
C GLU A 35 -5.65 -9.74 -0.77
N GLN A 36 -4.69 -10.64 -0.63
CA GLN A 36 -3.96 -10.84 0.63
C GLN A 36 -3.15 -9.59 1.01
N ALA A 37 -2.53 -8.93 0.03
CA ALA A 37 -1.82 -7.68 0.23
C ALA A 37 -2.76 -6.59 0.80
N TYR A 38 -3.97 -6.47 0.26
CA TYR A 38 -4.93 -5.48 0.74
C TYR A 38 -5.49 -5.83 2.11
N ASP A 39 -5.76 -7.11 2.39
CA ASP A 39 -6.19 -7.58 3.72
C ASP A 39 -5.14 -7.26 4.79
N TYR A 40 -3.86 -7.55 4.51
CA TYR A 40 -2.76 -7.15 5.39
C TYR A 40 -2.67 -5.65 5.56
N TYR A 41 -2.81 -4.87 4.48
CA TYR A 41 -2.78 -3.41 4.56
C TYR A 41 -3.92 -2.86 5.44
N ARG A 42 -5.14 -3.38 5.28
CA ARG A 42 -6.30 -2.99 6.10
C ARG A 42 -6.14 -3.38 7.57
N ALA A 43 -5.48 -4.49 7.87
CA ALA A 43 -5.29 -4.97 9.24
C ALA A 43 -4.46 -4.02 10.12
N PHE A 44 -3.69 -3.09 9.55
CA PHE A 44 -2.98 -2.05 10.34
C PHE A 44 -3.33 -0.61 9.92
N MET A 45 -4.31 -0.44 9.04
CA MET A 45 -4.82 0.87 8.59
C MET A 45 -5.65 1.53 9.69
N PRO A 46 -5.31 2.74 10.17
CA PRO A 46 -6.03 3.39 11.27
C PRO A 46 -7.53 3.55 11.00
N SER A 47 -7.90 3.98 9.80
CA SER A 47 -9.29 4.22 9.41
C SER A 47 -10.13 2.94 9.35
N ALA A 48 -9.51 1.76 9.22
CA ALA A 48 -10.21 0.49 9.28
C ALA A 48 -10.67 0.10 10.70
N TYR A 49 -10.25 0.86 11.73
CA TYR A 49 -10.55 0.62 13.14
C TYR A 49 -11.30 1.81 13.79
N ASN A 50 -11.90 2.69 12.99
CA ASN A 50 -12.61 3.86 13.51
C ASN A 50 -13.84 3.51 14.36
N ASP A 51 -14.39 2.31 14.18
CA ASP A 51 -15.53 1.73 14.90
C ASP A 51 -15.12 0.78 16.03
N ARG A 52 -13.82 0.67 16.34
CA ARG A 52 -13.24 -0.26 17.34
C ARG A 52 -12.30 0.46 18.30
N ALA A 53 -12.64 1.68 18.68
CA ALA A 53 -11.78 2.54 19.49
C ALA A 53 -11.51 1.95 20.89
N GLU A 54 -12.49 1.25 21.47
CA GLU A 54 -12.42 0.54 22.75
C GLU A 54 -11.36 -0.57 22.75
N ILE A 55 -11.14 -1.21 21.59
CA ILE A 55 -10.08 -2.20 21.38
C ILE A 55 -8.76 -1.49 21.05
N ARG A 56 -8.75 -0.61 20.05
CA ARG A 56 -7.52 0.00 19.51
C ARG A 56 -6.82 0.93 20.50
N GLN A 57 -7.56 1.71 21.27
CA GLN A 57 -7.09 2.60 22.35
C GLN A 57 -6.08 3.69 21.94
N VAL A 58 -5.95 3.98 20.65
CA VAL A 58 -5.20 5.13 20.09
C VAL A 58 -6.01 5.74 18.96
N GLU A 59 -5.60 6.92 18.51
CA GLU A 59 -6.29 7.69 17.49
C GLU A 59 -6.53 6.88 16.18
N PRO A 60 -7.75 6.92 15.61
CA PRO A 60 -8.12 6.14 14.42
C PRO A 60 -7.67 6.78 13.09
N TYR A 61 -6.90 7.87 13.16
CA TYR A 61 -6.41 8.62 12.00
C TYR A 61 -4.89 8.67 11.90
N VAL A 62 -4.16 8.10 12.87
CA VAL A 62 -2.70 7.94 12.80
C VAL A 62 -2.27 6.50 13.05
N HIS A 63 -1.11 6.16 12.49
CA HIS A 63 -0.45 4.90 12.79
C HIS A 63 0.17 4.90 14.19
N CYS A 64 0.41 3.69 14.70
CA CYS A 64 1.10 3.40 15.95
C CYS A 64 2.33 2.53 15.67
N GLN A 65 3.24 2.44 16.63
CA GLN A 65 4.41 1.56 16.52
C GLN A 65 4.05 0.09 16.73
N THR A 66 3.17 -0.19 17.70
CA THR A 66 2.89 -1.56 18.11
C THR A 66 1.43 -1.74 18.52
N THR A 67 0.93 -2.93 18.23
CA THR A 67 -0.36 -3.45 18.70
C THR A 67 -0.09 -4.74 19.46
N TYR A 68 -0.77 -4.92 20.59
CA TYR A 68 -0.64 -6.14 21.37
C TYR A 68 -1.28 -7.30 20.61
N SER A 69 -0.56 -8.42 20.53
CA SER A 69 -1.04 -9.61 19.83
C SER A 69 -1.91 -10.48 20.74
N LYS A 70 -2.46 -11.56 20.16
CA LYS A 70 -3.23 -12.60 20.86
C LYS A 70 -2.58 -13.24 22.10
N TYR A 71 -1.27 -13.04 22.29
CA TYR A 71 -0.55 -13.56 23.46
C TYR A 71 -0.64 -12.60 24.67
N ASN A 72 -1.28 -11.45 24.52
CA ASN A 72 -1.51 -10.50 25.60
C ASN A 72 -3.00 -10.43 25.99
N VAL A 73 -3.28 -10.19 27.28
CA VAL A 73 -4.66 -10.03 27.78
C VAL A 73 -5.39 -8.82 27.18
N ASN A 74 -4.65 -7.83 26.68
CA ASN A 74 -5.18 -6.64 26.03
C ASN A 74 -4.98 -6.71 24.50
N GLU A 75 -5.24 -7.87 23.87
CA GLU A 75 -5.13 -8.05 22.42
C GLU A 75 -5.79 -6.89 21.65
N GLY A 76 -5.12 -6.40 20.61
CA GLY A 76 -5.61 -5.30 19.77
C GLY A 76 -5.34 -3.90 20.32
N ALA A 77 -5.02 -3.76 21.61
CA ALA A 77 -4.63 -2.48 22.18
C ALA A 77 -3.32 -1.99 21.55
N SER A 78 -3.32 -0.76 21.06
CA SER A 78 -2.19 -0.15 20.37
C SER A 78 -1.49 0.89 21.22
N ARG A 79 -0.19 1.11 20.99
CA ARG A 79 0.63 2.04 21.78
C ARG A 79 1.63 2.79 20.90
N VAL A 80 2.13 3.91 21.43
CA VAL A 80 3.14 4.77 20.78
C VAL A 80 2.62 5.26 19.43
N ALA A 81 1.52 6.02 19.47
CA ALA A 81 0.95 6.68 18.30
C ALA A 81 1.92 7.75 17.74
N TRP A 82 1.65 8.19 16.52
CA TRP A 82 2.37 9.25 15.80
C TRP A 82 3.78 8.89 15.35
N LEU A 83 4.75 8.86 16.26
CA LEU A 83 6.17 8.88 15.93
C LEU A 83 6.69 7.48 15.64
N SER A 84 6.34 6.97 14.46
CA SER A 84 6.73 5.65 13.99
C SER A 84 6.97 5.62 12.49
N GLY A 85 7.98 4.86 12.06
CA GLY A 85 8.23 4.58 10.63
C GLY A 85 7.10 3.85 9.93
N THR A 86 6.12 3.30 10.67
CA THR A 86 4.88 2.75 10.12
C THR A 86 4.19 3.73 9.18
N ALA A 87 4.16 5.03 9.49
CA ALA A 87 3.50 6.01 8.61
C ALA A 87 4.16 6.06 7.22
N SER A 88 5.49 6.15 7.16
CA SER A 88 6.25 6.18 5.91
C SER A 88 6.14 4.87 5.13
N TRP A 89 6.27 3.73 5.82
CA TRP A 89 6.18 2.42 5.18
C TRP A 89 4.77 2.06 4.71
N SER A 90 3.74 2.49 5.45
CA SER A 90 2.33 2.38 5.05
C SER A 90 2.07 3.16 3.77
N TYR A 91 2.46 4.43 3.75
CA TYR A 91 2.34 5.27 2.56
C TYR A 91 3.08 4.67 1.36
N TYR A 92 4.32 4.22 1.58
CA TYR A 92 5.15 3.64 0.54
C TYR A 92 4.54 2.34 -0.02
N SER A 93 4.16 1.39 0.83
CA SER A 93 3.51 0.14 0.39
C SER A 93 2.18 0.40 -0.34
N ALA A 94 1.35 1.31 0.16
CA ALA A 94 0.08 1.63 -0.48
C ALA A 94 0.25 2.26 -1.87
N THR A 95 1.06 3.31 -1.96
CA THR A 95 1.16 4.10 -3.20
C THR A 95 2.07 3.45 -4.24
N HIS A 96 3.21 2.92 -3.80
CA HIS A 96 4.22 2.38 -4.71
C HIS A 96 3.96 0.91 -5.06
N TRP A 97 3.35 0.13 -4.17
CA TRP A 97 3.23 -1.32 -4.38
C TRP A 97 1.80 -1.76 -4.63
N LEU A 98 0.87 -1.46 -3.73
CA LEU A 98 -0.53 -1.85 -3.90
C LEU A 98 -1.18 -1.11 -5.09
N LEU A 99 -1.16 0.22 -5.07
CA LEU A 99 -1.56 1.05 -6.22
C LEU A 99 -0.51 1.02 -7.35
N GLY A 100 0.71 0.59 -7.06
CA GLY A 100 1.70 0.28 -8.09
C GLY A 100 2.28 1.47 -8.86
N VAL A 101 2.16 2.70 -8.35
CA VAL A 101 2.66 3.90 -9.02
C VAL A 101 4.02 4.28 -8.45
N ARG A 102 5.11 3.94 -9.17
CA ARG A 102 6.49 4.09 -8.66
C ARG A 102 7.36 4.97 -9.55
N PRO A 103 8.07 5.96 -8.99
CA PRO A 103 9.10 6.66 -9.75
C PRO A 103 10.30 5.72 -10.00
N GLU A 104 10.76 5.64 -11.25
CA GLU A 104 12.00 4.96 -11.65
C GLU A 104 12.90 5.94 -12.41
N ILE A 105 14.13 5.52 -12.75
CA ILE A 105 15.11 6.38 -13.43
C ILE A 105 14.60 6.74 -14.84
N GLU A 106 14.06 5.76 -15.54
CA GLU A 106 13.60 5.85 -16.93
C GLU A 106 12.21 6.52 -17.02
N GLY A 107 11.38 6.39 -15.99
CA GLY A 107 10.00 6.83 -16.07
C GLY A 107 9.15 6.60 -14.84
N LEU A 108 7.83 6.62 -15.04
CA LEU A 108 6.85 6.33 -14.01
C LEU A 108 6.27 4.93 -14.24
N ARG A 109 6.55 4.00 -13.33
CA ARG A 109 5.95 2.66 -13.38
C ARG A 109 4.50 2.70 -12.96
N ILE A 110 3.66 1.98 -13.71
CA ILE A 110 2.28 1.66 -13.41
C ILE A 110 2.14 0.13 -13.38
N ASP A 111 2.19 -0.45 -12.17
CA ASP A 111 2.15 -1.90 -11.94
C ASP A 111 1.34 -2.22 -10.68
N PRO A 112 0.01 -1.94 -10.70
CA PRO A 112 -0.86 -2.13 -9.55
C PRO A 112 -1.02 -3.61 -9.21
N CYS A 113 -1.13 -3.90 -7.92
CA CYS A 113 -1.55 -5.18 -7.40
C CYS A 113 -2.67 -4.98 -6.40
N ILE A 114 -3.92 -5.11 -6.86
CA ILE A 114 -5.13 -4.71 -6.16
C ILE A 114 -6.10 -5.89 -5.99
N PRO A 115 -7.12 -5.79 -5.13
CA PRO A 115 -8.19 -6.78 -5.07
C PRO A 115 -8.91 -6.95 -6.40
N LYS A 116 -9.33 -8.17 -6.71
CA LYS A 116 -10.09 -8.52 -7.93
C LYS A 116 -11.41 -7.78 -8.02
N ALA A 117 -12.03 -7.53 -6.87
CA ALA A 117 -13.31 -6.83 -6.78
C ALA A 117 -13.21 -5.34 -7.15
N TRP A 118 -12.01 -4.75 -7.19
CA TRP A 118 -11.85 -3.37 -7.59
C TRP A 118 -11.99 -3.24 -9.10
N PRO A 119 -12.94 -2.42 -9.61
CA PRO A 119 -13.08 -2.18 -11.05
C PRO A 119 -11.91 -1.37 -11.63
N GLY A 120 -11.05 -0.83 -10.75
CA GLY A 120 -10.02 0.13 -11.10
C GLY A 120 -9.91 1.22 -10.03
N PHE A 121 -9.06 2.21 -10.29
CA PHE A 121 -8.95 3.42 -9.47
C PHE A 121 -8.39 4.57 -10.28
N LYS A 122 -8.55 5.79 -9.76
CA LYS A 122 -7.95 7.00 -10.33
C LYS A 122 -6.99 7.64 -9.35
N MET A 123 -5.88 8.16 -9.86
CA MET A 123 -4.85 8.84 -9.06
C MET A 123 -4.34 10.07 -9.80
N THR A 124 -4.13 11.16 -9.06
CA THR A 124 -3.35 12.30 -9.53
C THR A 124 -1.98 12.24 -8.90
N ARG A 125 -0.92 12.36 -9.71
CA ARG A 125 0.47 12.27 -9.24
C ARG A 125 1.31 13.38 -9.84
N THR A 126 2.00 14.13 -9.00
CA THR A 126 3.11 14.98 -9.46
C THR A 126 4.38 14.14 -9.54
N PHE A 127 4.99 14.08 -10.71
CA PHE A 127 6.22 13.36 -11.01
C PHE A 127 7.16 14.25 -11.83
N ARG A 128 8.37 14.51 -11.30
CA ARG A 128 9.39 15.36 -11.95
C ARG A 128 8.85 16.72 -12.43
N GLY A 129 8.06 17.38 -11.58
CA GLY A 129 7.46 18.69 -11.86
C GLY A 129 6.23 18.68 -12.77
N LYS A 130 5.78 17.51 -13.23
CA LYS A 130 4.60 17.35 -14.09
C LYS A 130 3.48 16.68 -13.32
N THR A 131 2.27 17.21 -13.40
CA THR A 131 1.08 16.61 -12.80
C THR A 131 0.40 15.73 -13.82
N VAL A 132 0.26 14.44 -13.52
CA VAL A 132 -0.39 13.46 -14.39
C VAL A 132 -1.66 12.91 -13.74
N SER A 133 -2.64 12.60 -14.58
CA SER A 133 -3.82 11.82 -14.19
C SER A 133 -3.61 10.36 -14.61
N ILE A 134 -3.89 9.43 -13.70
CA ILE A 134 -3.73 7.99 -13.91
C ILE A 134 -5.10 7.36 -13.72
N ASP A 135 -5.54 6.58 -14.71
CA ASP A 135 -6.77 5.81 -14.70
C ASP A 135 -6.43 4.32 -14.88
N VAL A 136 -6.53 3.57 -13.80
CA VAL A 136 -6.33 2.11 -13.81
C VAL A 136 -7.69 1.45 -13.91
N GLN A 137 -7.84 0.52 -14.85
CA GLN A 137 -9.08 -0.20 -15.13
C GLN A 137 -8.84 -1.71 -14.99
N ASN A 138 -9.78 -2.43 -14.37
CA ASN A 138 -9.68 -3.86 -14.13
C ASN A 138 -10.93 -4.62 -14.61
N PRO A 139 -11.22 -4.62 -15.93
CA PRO A 139 -12.43 -5.22 -16.46
C PRO A 139 -12.48 -6.75 -16.28
N LYS A 140 -11.32 -7.41 -16.10
CA LYS A 140 -11.22 -8.85 -15.93
C LYS A 140 -11.16 -9.30 -14.47
N GLY A 141 -11.16 -8.38 -13.50
CA GLY A 141 -11.05 -8.71 -12.08
C GLY A 141 -9.79 -9.52 -11.74
N VAL A 142 -8.65 -9.14 -12.31
CA VAL A 142 -7.34 -9.74 -11.97
C VAL A 142 -6.68 -8.96 -10.84
N CYS A 143 -5.74 -9.58 -10.13
CA CYS A 143 -5.02 -8.88 -9.06
C CYS A 143 -3.90 -7.99 -9.60
N LYS A 144 -3.22 -8.42 -10.66
CA LYS A 144 -2.00 -7.80 -11.19
C LYS A 144 -1.84 -8.19 -12.67
N GLY A 145 -1.07 -7.39 -13.40
CA GLY A 145 -0.74 -7.63 -14.81
C GLY A 145 -1.36 -6.56 -15.70
N ILE A 146 -0.52 -5.81 -16.40
CA ILE A 146 -0.93 -4.77 -17.34
C ILE A 146 -1.10 -5.41 -18.71
N ALA A 147 -2.32 -5.38 -19.23
CA ALA A 147 -2.62 -5.78 -20.60
C ALA A 147 -2.31 -4.65 -21.59
N THR A 148 -2.69 -3.41 -21.25
CA THR A 148 -2.37 -2.23 -22.07
C THR A 148 -2.03 -1.02 -21.20
N LEU A 149 -1.13 -0.19 -21.71
CA LEU A 149 -0.73 1.08 -21.10
C LEU A 149 -0.69 2.15 -22.19
N THR A 150 -1.37 3.26 -21.96
CA THR A 150 -1.34 4.41 -22.88
C THR A 150 -1.06 5.71 -22.16
N VAL A 151 -0.43 6.65 -22.85
CA VAL A 151 -0.23 8.04 -22.43
C VAL A 151 -0.76 8.94 -23.50
N ASP A 152 -1.73 9.79 -23.15
CA ASP A 152 -2.41 10.70 -24.09
C ASP A 152 -2.95 9.96 -25.34
N GLY A 153 -3.35 8.71 -25.17
CA GLY A 153 -3.87 7.83 -26.23
C GLY A 153 -2.80 7.02 -26.99
N GLU A 154 -1.52 7.32 -26.82
CA GLU A 154 -0.43 6.55 -27.44
C GLU A 154 -0.05 5.33 -26.60
N THR A 155 0.11 4.18 -27.25
CA THR A 155 0.51 2.94 -26.55
C THR A 155 1.98 2.99 -26.09
N VAL A 156 2.21 2.45 -24.91
CA VAL A 156 3.54 2.27 -24.29
C VAL A 156 3.73 0.78 -24.00
N ALA A 157 4.90 0.24 -24.36
CA ALA A 157 5.23 -1.14 -24.08
C ALA A 157 5.61 -1.34 -22.60
N GLY A 158 5.23 -2.50 -22.05
CA GLY A 158 5.51 -2.84 -20.66
C GLY A 158 4.67 -2.04 -19.67
N CYS A 159 5.28 -1.68 -18.54
CA CYS A 159 4.59 -1.04 -17.41
C CYS A 159 5.28 0.24 -16.93
N ILE A 160 6.26 0.77 -17.68
CA ILE A 160 6.93 2.03 -17.36
C ILE A 160 6.56 3.06 -18.43
N VAL A 161 5.96 4.16 -18.01
CA VAL A 161 5.77 5.34 -18.86
C VAL A 161 7.08 6.12 -18.91
N PRO A 162 7.76 6.22 -20.08
CA PRO A 162 9.02 6.94 -20.19
C PRO A 162 8.87 8.43 -19.89
N THR A 163 9.88 9.03 -19.26
CA THR A 163 9.84 10.43 -18.81
C THR A 163 9.60 11.43 -19.94
N GLU A 164 10.14 11.14 -21.13
CA GLU A 164 10.02 11.95 -22.34
C GLU A 164 8.60 11.97 -22.92
N LYS A 165 7.79 10.94 -22.63
CA LYS A 165 6.38 10.88 -23.03
C LYS A 165 5.45 11.62 -22.07
N ILE A 166 5.90 11.87 -20.83
CA ILE A 166 5.09 12.56 -19.82
C ILE A 166 5.16 14.06 -20.05
N LYS A 167 4.00 14.71 -20.16
CA LYS A 167 3.85 16.17 -20.16
C LYS A 167 3.03 16.59 -18.93
N ASP A 168 3.07 17.87 -18.60
CA ASP A 168 2.16 18.38 -17.58
C ASP A 168 0.72 18.26 -18.08
N GLY A 169 -0.17 17.69 -17.26
CA GLY A 169 -1.53 17.35 -17.64
C GLY A 169 -1.70 16.03 -18.40
N SER A 170 -0.64 15.25 -18.63
CA SER A 170 -0.76 13.96 -19.34
C SER A 170 -1.73 13.02 -18.64
N LYS A 171 -2.49 12.27 -19.45
CA LYS A 171 -3.41 11.23 -19.03
C LYS A 171 -2.83 9.86 -19.32
N ILE A 172 -2.56 9.11 -18.25
CA ILE A 172 -2.08 7.73 -18.30
C ILE A 172 -3.27 6.80 -18.07
N VAL A 173 -3.51 5.85 -18.97
CA VAL A 173 -4.55 4.83 -18.82
C VAL A 173 -3.89 3.46 -18.84
N ALA A 174 -4.15 2.69 -17.79
CA ALA A 174 -3.65 1.32 -17.63
C ALA A 174 -4.83 0.35 -17.52
N VAL A 175 -4.85 -0.70 -18.34
CA VAL A 175 -5.87 -1.73 -18.28
C VAL A 175 -5.23 -3.03 -17.81
N LEU A 176 -5.76 -3.61 -16.74
CA LEU A 176 -5.35 -4.90 -16.21
C LEU A 176 -6.02 -6.05 -16.97
N GLY A 177 -5.32 -7.18 -17.13
CA GLY A 177 -5.93 -8.39 -17.65
C GLY A 177 -4.96 -9.44 -18.16
#